data_AF-A5GQB2-F1
#
_entry.id   AF-A5GQB2-F1
#
_cell.length_a   1.000
_cell.length_b   1.000
_cell.length_c   1.000
_cell.angle_alpha   90.00
_cell.angle_beta   90.00
_cell.angle_gamma   90.00
#
_symmetry.space_group_name_H-M   'P 1'
#
loop_
_entity.id
_entity.type
_entity.pdbx_description
1 polymer ?
#
loop_
_entity_poly.entity_id
_entity_poly.type
_entity_poly.pdbx_seq_one_letter_code
_entity_poly.pdbx_strand_id
1 'polypeptide(L)'
;MMALKGQIQEAQRAGNVSIYFASQLANLTDKSSTFDQLTRIETELAEKRSRFKDNDPLITRLERMRLALVQYINQQTIALLNGELDLAKANLQSLNRPKEIVSRHRELTQQALRDEATLVNLQNQYQQVQLEQAREGDPWELISTPRVLENPVSPNKKRSLALGLLGGFVLGAGGALVMDRRSGRVFSENELEASLPGQRLQTITSIERVQLMQSVELLANGPLQQFSCIAIVPVGSIKQSLFNEFCSTLEQNLKSKHVVIDEDLSATRDCDTQVLVASPGASTREELTLLREQLSLQNAPVAGWILLNPKASAA
;
A
#
# COMPACT_ATOMS: atom_id res chain seq x y z
N MET A 1 15.16 48.12 -72.03
CA MET A 1 14.19 49.14 -72.53
C MET A 1 14.65 49.80 -73.82
N MET A 2 15.83 50.43 -73.88
CA MET A 2 16.35 51.02 -75.16
C MET A 2 16.55 49.97 -76.26
N ALA A 3 17.08 48.78 -75.92
CA ALA A 3 17.22 47.68 -76.87
C ALA A 3 15.88 47.19 -77.46
N LEU A 4 14.86 46.96 -76.62
CA LEU A 4 13.51 46.55 -77.06
C LEU A 4 12.81 47.62 -77.92
N LYS A 5 12.95 48.90 -77.58
CA LYS A 5 12.43 50.01 -78.41
C LYS A 5 13.14 50.08 -79.76
N GLY A 6 14.44 49.84 -79.81
CA GLY A 6 15.22 49.77 -81.05
C GLY A 6 14.74 48.63 -81.95
N GLN A 7 14.52 47.44 -81.39
CA GLN A 7 14.01 46.28 -82.13
C GLN A 7 12.60 46.50 -82.69
N ILE A 8 11.70 47.14 -81.93
CA ILE A 8 10.36 47.51 -82.42
C ILE A 8 10.46 48.52 -83.58
N GLN A 9 11.36 49.50 -83.48
CA GLN A 9 11.56 50.50 -84.53
C GLN A 9 12.16 49.88 -85.80
N GLU A 10 13.07 48.91 -85.67
CA GLU A 10 13.61 48.13 -86.79
C GLU A 10 12.54 47.25 -87.44
N ALA A 11 11.71 46.56 -86.64
CA ALA A 11 10.59 45.77 -87.14
C ALA A 11 9.55 46.63 -87.88
N GLN A 12 9.29 47.86 -87.42
CA GLN A 12 8.43 48.82 -88.11
C GLN A 12 9.04 49.34 -89.42
N ARG A 13 10.36 49.51 -89.49
CA ARG A 13 11.07 49.93 -90.71
C ARG A 13 11.11 48.85 -91.78
N ALA A 14 11.16 47.57 -91.40
CA ALA A 14 11.09 46.43 -92.34
C ALA A 14 9.75 46.38 -93.12
N GLY A 15 8.68 46.93 -92.52
CA GLY A 15 7.40 47.18 -93.18
C GLY A 15 6.81 45.94 -93.86
N ASN A 16 6.28 46.10 -95.07
CA ASN A 16 5.67 45.00 -95.85
C ASN A 16 6.67 44.30 -96.80
N VAL A 17 7.96 44.67 -96.79
CA VAL A 17 8.91 44.30 -97.85
C VAL A 17 9.85 43.17 -97.41
N SER A 18 10.26 43.14 -96.15
CA SER A 18 11.11 42.09 -95.58
C SER A 18 10.59 41.58 -94.24
N ILE A 19 10.80 40.28 -93.98
CA ILE A 19 10.46 39.66 -92.71
C ILE A 19 11.50 40.11 -91.67
N TYR A 20 11.03 40.60 -90.52
CA TYR A 20 11.92 40.86 -89.40
C TYR A 20 12.03 39.61 -88.51
N PHE A 21 13.22 39.02 -88.41
CA PHE A 21 13.50 37.93 -87.48
C PHE A 21 14.08 38.47 -86.18
N ALA A 22 13.23 38.58 -85.15
CA ALA A 22 13.70 38.75 -83.77
C ALA A 22 14.21 37.40 -83.24
N SER A 23 15.39 37.40 -82.58
CA SER A 23 15.96 36.18 -81.96
C SER A 23 15.05 35.53 -80.90
N GLN A 24 14.11 36.30 -80.35
CA GLN A 24 13.11 35.85 -79.38
C GLN A 24 11.94 35.07 -80.01
N LEU A 25 11.76 35.13 -81.34
CA LEU A 25 10.77 34.32 -82.07
C LEU A 25 11.16 32.84 -82.15
N ALA A 26 12.41 32.48 -81.85
CA ALA A 26 12.89 31.10 -81.85
C ALA A 26 12.18 30.20 -80.82
N ASN A 27 11.52 30.78 -79.82
CA ASN A 27 10.72 30.04 -78.83
C ASN A 27 9.24 29.88 -79.26
N LEU A 28 8.81 30.54 -80.35
CA LEU A 28 7.46 30.45 -80.92
C LEU A 28 7.44 29.79 -82.30
N THR A 29 8.61 29.54 -82.90
CA THR A 29 8.77 28.73 -84.12
C THR A 29 8.24 27.31 -83.98
N ASP A 30 7.99 26.82 -82.75
CA ASP A 30 7.29 25.55 -82.50
C ASP A 30 5.80 25.56 -82.88
N LYS A 31 5.20 26.74 -83.13
CA LYS A 31 3.86 26.86 -83.75
C LYS A 31 3.98 27.12 -85.26
N SER A 32 4.65 26.19 -85.92
CA SER A 32 5.00 26.17 -87.35
C SER A 32 3.78 26.04 -88.28
N SER A 33 3.09 27.14 -88.56
CA SER A 33 2.10 27.17 -89.65
C SER A 33 2.28 28.36 -90.60
N THR A 34 2.54 29.57 -90.08
CA THR A 34 2.62 30.78 -90.92
C THR A 34 3.98 30.95 -91.58
N PHE A 35 5.09 30.66 -90.88
CA PHE A 35 6.42 30.63 -91.49
C PHE A 35 6.53 29.49 -92.50
N ASP A 36 6.01 28.31 -92.19
CA ASP A 36 5.96 27.18 -93.13
C ASP A 36 5.12 27.50 -94.38
N GLN A 37 3.98 28.17 -94.22
CA GLN A 37 3.17 28.65 -95.34
C GLN A 37 3.93 29.67 -96.17
N LEU A 38 4.71 30.55 -95.55
CA LEU A 38 5.53 31.52 -96.27
C LEU A 38 6.64 30.84 -97.06
N THR A 39 7.36 29.89 -96.47
CA THR A 39 8.39 29.10 -97.15
C THR A 39 7.80 28.29 -98.31
N ARG A 40 6.60 27.70 -98.12
CA ARG A 40 5.88 27.01 -99.21
C ARG A 40 5.52 27.96 -100.35
N ILE A 41 4.95 29.13 -100.05
CA ILE A 41 4.64 30.15 -101.06
C ILE A 41 5.91 30.61 -101.76
N GLU A 42 7.02 30.85 -101.05
CA GLU A 42 8.29 31.25 -101.67
C GLU A 42 8.86 30.16 -102.58
N THR A 43 8.73 28.88 -102.20
CA THR A 43 9.14 27.74 -103.02
C THR A 43 8.27 27.61 -104.27
N GLU A 44 6.95 27.74 -104.14
CA GLU A 44 6.01 27.75 -105.28
C GLU A 44 6.26 28.94 -106.21
N LEU A 45 6.55 30.12 -105.66
CA LEU A 45 6.83 31.34 -106.42
C LEU A 45 8.15 31.18 -107.20
N ALA A 46 9.18 30.57 -106.59
CA ALA A 46 10.43 30.23 -107.27
C ALA A 46 10.21 29.21 -108.40
N GLU A 47 9.40 28.18 -108.19
CA GLU A 47 9.06 27.19 -109.22
C GLU A 47 8.30 27.83 -110.39
N LYS A 48 7.27 28.64 -110.11
CA LYS A 48 6.44 29.27 -111.15
C LYS A 48 7.20 30.35 -111.93
N ARG A 49 8.06 31.16 -111.30
CA ARG A 49 8.92 32.13 -112.00
C ARG A 49 9.94 31.48 -112.94
N SER A 50 10.30 30.22 -112.74
CA SER A 50 11.17 29.50 -113.68
C SER A 50 10.49 29.17 -115.02
N ARG A 51 9.14 29.16 -115.06
CA ARG A 51 8.34 28.73 -116.22
C ARG A 51 7.44 29.82 -116.81
N PHE A 52 7.07 30.82 -116.02
CA PHE A 52 6.14 31.89 -116.41
C PHE A 52 6.81 33.26 -116.27
N LYS A 53 6.34 34.25 -117.04
CA LYS A 53 6.81 35.65 -116.91
C LYS A 53 6.20 36.29 -115.67
N ASP A 54 6.90 37.24 -115.05
CA ASP A 54 6.49 37.89 -113.80
C ASP A 54 5.09 38.54 -113.82
N ASN A 55 4.56 38.86 -115.01
CA ASN A 55 3.23 39.44 -115.19
C ASN A 55 2.09 38.39 -115.34
N ASP A 56 2.37 37.10 -115.12
CA ASP A 56 1.36 36.05 -115.14
C ASP A 56 0.42 36.19 -113.92
N PRO A 57 -0.91 36.14 -114.09
CA PRO A 57 -1.88 36.20 -112.99
C PRO A 57 -1.57 35.29 -111.79
N LEU A 58 -0.95 34.13 -112.02
CA LEU A 58 -0.56 33.20 -110.96
C LEU A 58 0.58 33.72 -110.09
N ILE A 59 1.61 34.32 -110.69
CA ILE A 59 2.76 34.90 -109.97
C ILE A 59 2.29 36.11 -109.17
N THR A 60 1.50 37.00 -109.79
CA THR A 60 0.97 38.19 -109.11
C THR A 60 0.05 37.82 -107.94
N ARG A 61 -0.64 36.67 -107.98
CA ARG A 61 -1.43 36.16 -106.86
C ARG A 61 -0.54 35.67 -105.72
N LEU A 62 0.48 34.86 -106.02
CA LEU A 62 1.42 34.35 -105.02
C LEU A 62 2.23 35.48 -104.36
N GLU A 63 2.62 36.51 -105.11
CA GLU A 63 3.27 37.70 -104.56
C GLU A 63 2.37 38.47 -103.60
N ARG A 64 1.08 38.66 -103.95
CA ARG A 64 0.10 39.27 -103.05
C ARG A 64 -0.08 38.47 -101.77
N MET A 65 -0.14 37.14 -101.88
CA MET A 65 -0.22 36.25 -100.71
C MET A 65 1.05 36.32 -99.84
N ARG A 66 2.24 36.34 -100.46
CA ARG A 66 3.51 36.54 -99.77
C ARG A 66 3.53 37.85 -99.00
N LEU A 67 3.19 38.97 -99.65
CA LEU A 67 3.17 40.29 -99.00
C LEU A 67 2.18 40.35 -97.84
N ALA A 68 0.98 39.79 -98.01
CA ALA A 68 -0.02 39.73 -96.94
C ALA A 68 0.49 38.91 -95.73
N LEU A 69 1.17 37.79 -95.99
CA LEU A 69 1.70 36.92 -94.94
C LEU A 69 2.90 37.54 -94.21
N VAL A 70 3.81 38.21 -94.94
CA VAL A 70 4.91 38.99 -94.36
C VAL A 70 4.36 40.10 -93.45
N GLN A 71 3.35 40.83 -93.91
CA GLN A 71 2.71 41.88 -93.12
C GLN A 71 2.09 41.31 -91.83
N TYR A 72 1.39 40.17 -91.93
CA TYR A 72 0.79 39.50 -90.77
C TYR A 72 1.85 39.10 -89.73
N ILE A 73 2.96 38.49 -90.17
CA ILE A 73 4.06 38.06 -89.30
C ILE A 73 4.72 39.26 -88.61
N ASN A 74 4.97 40.35 -89.35
CA ASN A 74 5.56 41.55 -88.78
C ASN A 74 4.63 42.21 -87.76
N GLN A 75 3.33 42.27 -88.03
CA GLN A 75 2.33 42.80 -87.08
C GLN A 75 2.29 41.97 -85.79
N GLN A 76 2.31 40.64 -85.90
CA GLN A 76 2.33 39.73 -84.75
C GLN A 76 3.60 39.89 -83.92
N THR A 77 4.75 40.05 -84.59
CA THR A 77 6.05 40.28 -83.93
C THR A 77 6.05 41.61 -83.16
N ILE A 78 5.54 42.68 -83.76
CA ILE A 78 5.41 43.99 -83.10
C ILE A 78 4.47 43.89 -81.89
N ALA A 79 3.35 43.17 -82.01
CA ALA A 79 2.41 42.97 -80.89
C ALA A 79 3.08 42.25 -79.71
N LEU A 80 3.87 41.22 -79.97
CA LEU A 80 4.63 40.50 -78.95
C LEU A 80 5.63 41.41 -78.24
N LEU A 81 6.48 42.11 -79.00
CA LEU A 81 7.51 42.99 -78.45
C LEU A 81 6.91 44.13 -77.62
N ASN A 82 5.74 44.65 -78.02
CA ASN A 82 5.00 45.62 -77.21
C ASN A 82 4.50 45.03 -75.89
N GLY A 83 3.98 43.80 -75.91
CA GLY A 83 3.56 43.09 -74.70
C GLY A 83 4.70 42.89 -73.71
N GLU A 84 5.88 42.47 -74.17
CA GLU A 84 7.08 42.35 -73.33
C GLU A 84 7.52 43.70 -72.74
N LEU A 85 7.48 44.75 -73.56
CA LEU A 85 7.82 46.10 -73.14
C LEU A 85 6.88 46.60 -72.04
N ASP A 86 5.58 46.32 -72.15
CA ASP A 86 4.59 46.72 -71.14
C ASP A 86 4.71 45.90 -69.85
N LEU A 87 5.02 44.60 -69.93
CA LEU A 87 5.38 43.80 -68.76
C LEU A 87 6.63 44.34 -68.06
N ALA A 88 7.66 44.71 -68.81
CA ALA A 88 8.87 45.29 -68.25
C ALA A 88 8.60 46.67 -67.59
N LYS A 89 7.72 47.50 -68.16
CA LYS A 89 7.27 48.75 -67.54
C LYS A 89 6.48 48.51 -66.26
N ALA A 90 5.54 47.56 -66.25
CA ALA A 90 4.73 47.22 -65.08
C ALA A 90 5.61 46.74 -63.92
N ASN A 91 6.63 45.93 -64.21
CA ASN A 91 7.61 45.50 -63.21
C ASN A 91 8.40 46.68 -62.64
N LEU A 92 8.90 47.61 -63.47
CA LEU A 92 9.55 48.83 -62.98
C LEU A 92 8.60 49.71 -62.15
N GLN A 93 7.33 49.83 -62.52
CA GLN A 93 6.35 50.56 -61.73
C GLN A 93 6.09 49.90 -60.36
N SER A 94 6.08 48.57 -60.29
CA SER A 94 5.97 47.84 -59.02
C SER A 94 7.18 48.04 -58.11
N LEU A 95 8.38 48.17 -58.69
CA LEU A 95 9.63 48.48 -57.99
C LEU A 95 9.72 49.95 -57.54
N ASN A 96 9.09 50.87 -58.29
CA ASN A 96 8.99 52.30 -57.95
C ASN A 96 7.85 52.64 -56.97
N ARG A 97 7.18 51.63 -56.37
CA ARG A 97 6.21 51.89 -55.31
C ARG A 97 6.91 52.69 -54.19
N PRO A 98 6.34 53.83 -53.74
CA PRO A 98 6.97 54.64 -52.71
C PRO A 98 7.30 53.79 -51.49
N LYS A 99 8.57 53.85 -51.05
CA LYS A 99 9.09 53.12 -49.88
C LYS A 99 8.20 53.30 -48.65
N GLU A 100 7.59 54.49 -48.53
CA GLU A 100 6.64 54.86 -47.48
C GLU A 100 5.41 53.94 -47.43
N ILE A 101 4.77 53.63 -48.56
CA ILE A 101 3.56 52.79 -48.58
C ILE A 101 3.88 51.35 -48.18
N VAL A 102 5.01 50.81 -48.64
CA VAL A 102 5.46 49.47 -48.28
C VAL A 102 5.84 49.40 -46.80
N SER A 103 6.52 50.43 -46.27
CA SER A 103 6.80 50.55 -44.84
C SER A 103 5.51 50.60 -44.05
N ARG A 104 4.55 51.44 -44.47
CA ARG A 104 3.27 51.61 -43.79
C ARG A 104 2.45 50.33 -43.77
N HIS A 105 2.41 49.58 -44.87
CA HIS A 105 1.75 48.28 -44.90
C HIS A 105 2.41 47.28 -43.94
N ARG A 106 3.74 47.22 -43.91
CA ARG A 106 4.47 46.35 -42.98
C ARG A 106 4.21 46.73 -41.54
N GLU A 107 4.24 48.02 -41.23
CA GLU A 107 3.90 48.56 -39.91
C GLU A 107 2.48 48.16 -39.49
N LEU A 108 1.48 48.40 -40.36
CA LEU A 108 0.09 48.02 -40.08
C LEU A 108 -0.09 46.51 -39.91
N THR A 109 0.63 45.70 -40.69
CA THR A 109 0.59 44.24 -40.55
C THR A 109 1.21 43.80 -39.23
N GLN A 110 2.33 44.39 -38.83
CA GLN A 110 2.96 44.11 -37.54
C GLN A 110 2.08 44.57 -36.37
N GLN A 111 1.40 45.71 -36.51
CA GLN A 111 0.43 46.18 -35.52
C GLN A 111 -0.74 45.20 -35.40
N ALA A 112 -1.37 44.83 -36.53
CA ALA A 112 -2.48 43.87 -36.53
C ALA A 112 -2.12 42.53 -35.88
N LEU A 113 -0.94 41.97 -36.17
CA LEU A 113 -0.47 40.73 -35.55
C LEU A 113 -0.24 40.86 -34.04
N ARG A 114 0.26 42.02 -33.57
CA ARG A 114 0.44 42.28 -32.13
C ARG A 114 -0.91 42.45 -31.44
N ASP A 115 -1.84 43.15 -32.07
CA ASP A 115 -3.18 43.38 -31.51
C ASP A 115 -3.96 42.06 -31.41
N GLU A 116 -3.86 41.21 -32.43
CA GLU A 116 -4.46 39.86 -32.42
C GLU A 116 -3.89 39.00 -31.28
N ALA A 117 -2.56 38.97 -31.13
CA ALA A 117 -1.91 38.23 -30.04
C ALA A 117 -2.31 38.78 -28.66
N THR A 118 -2.46 40.11 -28.53
CA THR A 118 -2.90 40.77 -27.31
C THR A 118 -4.35 40.43 -26.99
N LEU A 119 -5.24 40.45 -27.98
CA LEU A 119 -6.64 40.10 -27.84
C LEU A 119 -6.80 38.65 -27.37
N VAL A 120 -6.08 37.71 -27.98
CA VAL A 120 -6.08 36.30 -27.56
C VAL A 120 -5.61 36.15 -26.11
N ASN A 121 -4.56 36.86 -25.72
CA ASN A 121 -4.06 36.84 -24.35
C ASN A 121 -5.10 37.37 -23.35
N LEU A 122 -5.69 38.53 -23.62
CA LEU A 122 -6.73 39.13 -22.77
C LEU A 122 -7.97 38.25 -22.66
N GLN A 123 -8.35 37.59 -23.75
CA GLN A 123 -9.47 36.64 -23.75
C GLN A 123 -9.18 35.43 -22.86
N ASN A 124 -7.97 34.88 -22.93
CA ASN A 124 -7.55 33.78 -22.06
C ASN A 124 -7.53 34.21 -20.57
N GLN A 125 -6.99 35.39 -20.26
CA GLN A 125 -7.01 35.94 -18.90
C GLN A 125 -8.43 36.14 -18.40
N TYR A 126 -9.32 36.68 -19.23
CA TYR A 126 -10.72 36.86 -18.88
C TYR A 126 -11.41 35.53 -18.56
N GLN A 127 -11.19 34.50 -19.39
CA GLN A 127 -11.73 33.16 -19.12
C GLN A 127 -11.17 32.56 -17.83
N GLN A 128 -9.87 32.74 -17.56
CA GLN A 128 -9.27 32.28 -16.31
C GLN A 128 -9.89 32.99 -15.10
N VAL A 129 -10.04 34.31 -15.14
CA VAL A 129 -10.68 35.08 -14.05
C VAL A 129 -12.14 34.68 -13.88
N GLN A 130 -12.90 34.44 -14.96
CA GLN A 130 -14.26 33.92 -14.85
C GLN A 130 -14.31 32.54 -14.16
N LEU A 131 -13.36 31.65 -14.47
CA LEU A 131 -13.24 30.36 -13.81
C LEU A 131 -12.86 30.49 -12.33
N GLU A 132 -12.00 31.45 -11.99
CA GLU A 132 -11.64 31.77 -10.61
C GLU A 132 -12.82 32.35 -9.84
N GLN A 133 -13.58 33.28 -10.41
CA GLN A 133 -14.84 33.79 -9.82
C GLN A 133 -15.88 32.69 -9.62
N ALA A 134 -15.99 31.75 -10.57
CA ALA A 134 -16.86 30.59 -10.44
C ALA A 134 -16.36 29.60 -9.36
N ARG A 135 -15.06 29.63 -9.02
CA ARG A 135 -14.44 28.84 -7.93
C ARG A 135 -14.49 29.54 -6.58
N GLU A 136 -14.57 30.87 -6.53
CA GLU A 136 -14.55 31.69 -5.29
C GLU A 136 -15.79 31.50 -4.39
N GLY A 137 -16.79 30.76 -4.83
CA GLY A 137 -17.78 30.22 -3.90
C GLY A 137 -17.13 29.11 -3.08
N ASP A 138 -16.72 29.40 -1.83
CA ASP A 138 -16.40 28.37 -0.84
C ASP A 138 -17.57 27.36 -0.81
N PRO A 139 -17.40 26.12 -1.30
CA PRO A 139 -18.53 25.20 -1.47
C PRO A 139 -19.00 24.60 -0.14
N TRP A 140 -18.36 25.00 0.96
CA TRP A 140 -18.69 24.63 2.33
C TRP A 140 -18.92 25.90 3.15
N GLU A 141 -20.14 26.07 3.65
CA GLU A 141 -20.41 27.01 4.73
C GLU A 141 -20.10 26.32 6.06
N LEU A 142 -19.45 27.01 6.99
CA LEU A 142 -19.14 26.46 8.31
C LEU A 142 -20.45 26.28 9.10
N ILE A 143 -21.04 25.09 9.05
CA ILE A 143 -22.29 24.75 9.79
C ILE A 143 -22.06 24.85 11.31
N SER A 144 -20.84 24.56 11.79
CA SER A 144 -20.49 24.61 13.22
C SER A 144 -18.99 24.71 13.47
N THR A 145 -18.60 25.28 14.62
CA THR A 145 -17.21 25.28 15.07
C THR A 145 -16.74 23.85 15.42
N PRO A 146 -15.54 23.44 15.00
CA PRO A 146 -15.01 22.12 15.34
C PRO A 146 -14.85 22.01 16.85
N ARG A 147 -15.51 21.01 17.46
CA ARG A 147 -15.39 20.72 18.90
C ARG A 147 -14.46 19.55 19.11
N VAL A 148 -13.53 19.70 20.06
CA VAL A 148 -12.74 18.58 20.57
C VAL A 148 -13.60 17.79 21.54
N LEU A 149 -13.60 16.46 21.42
CA LEU A 149 -14.26 15.59 22.38
C LEU A 149 -13.58 15.73 23.75
N GLU A 150 -14.37 15.96 24.81
CA GLU A 150 -13.85 16.02 26.19
C GLU A 150 -13.22 14.70 26.64
N ASN A 151 -13.72 13.59 26.09
CA ASN A 151 -13.22 12.25 26.40
C ASN A 151 -12.49 11.65 25.20
N PRO A 152 -11.27 11.11 25.39
CA PRO A 152 -10.52 10.50 24.30
C PRO A 152 -11.22 9.24 23.80
N VAL A 153 -11.31 9.11 22.47
CA VAL A 153 -11.89 7.93 21.81
C VAL A 153 -11.07 6.65 22.02
N SER A 154 -9.78 6.79 22.34
CA SER A 154 -8.89 5.69 22.71
C SER A 154 -7.70 6.22 23.53
N PRO A 155 -7.08 5.40 24.40
CA PRO A 155 -7.46 4.04 24.82
C PRO A 155 -8.51 3.99 25.95
N ASN A 156 -9.34 2.94 25.96
CA ASN A 156 -10.35 2.70 26.99
C ASN A 156 -9.72 2.13 28.28
N LYS A 157 -9.28 3.03 29.18
CA LYS A 157 -8.58 2.68 30.44
C LYS A 157 -9.24 1.55 31.25
N LYS A 158 -10.58 1.56 31.35
CA LYS A 158 -11.35 0.53 32.08
C LYS A 158 -11.19 -0.86 31.45
N ARG A 159 -11.22 -0.97 30.12
CA ARG A 159 -11.08 -2.23 29.39
C ARG A 159 -9.67 -2.79 29.54
N SER A 160 -8.65 -1.95 29.41
CA SER A 160 -7.26 -2.37 29.58
C SER A 160 -6.98 -2.85 31.01
N LEU A 161 -7.53 -2.16 32.02
CA LEU A 161 -7.40 -2.58 33.43
C LEU A 161 -8.09 -3.93 33.68
N ALA A 162 -9.32 -4.10 33.19
CA ALA A 162 -10.06 -5.35 33.35
C ALA A 162 -9.32 -6.54 32.69
N LEU A 163 -8.79 -6.35 31.47
CA LEU A 163 -8.00 -7.38 30.79
C LEU A 163 -6.70 -7.70 31.53
N GLY A 164 -6.01 -6.70 32.07
CA GLY A 164 -4.80 -6.90 32.87
C GLY A 164 -5.06 -7.68 34.16
N LEU A 165 -6.12 -7.33 34.89
CA LEU A 165 -6.52 -8.05 36.11
C LEU A 165 -6.90 -9.50 35.84
N LEU A 166 -7.69 -9.75 34.79
CA LEU A 166 -8.05 -11.12 34.41
C LEU A 166 -6.82 -11.93 33.99
N GLY A 167 -5.93 -11.35 33.18
CA GLY A 167 -4.69 -12.00 32.76
C GLY A 167 -3.78 -12.32 33.95
N GLY A 168 -3.60 -11.37 34.87
CA GLY A 168 -2.80 -11.56 36.08
C GLY A 168 -3.38 -12.61 37.03
N PHE A 169 -4.71 -12.63 37.20
CA PHE A 169 -5.38 -13.63 38.04
C PHE A 169 -5.21 -15.05 37.49
N VAL A 170 -5.42 -15.25 36.19
CA VAL A 170 -5.27 -16.57 35.55
C VAL A 170 -3.83 -17.05 35.65
N LEU A 171 -2.85 -16.19 35.38
CA LEU A 171 -1.43 -16.54 35.50
C LEU A 171 -1.02 -16.81 36.95
N GLY A 172 -1.53 -16.03 37.91
CA GLY A 172 -1.28 -16.23 39.34
C GLY A 172 -1.84 -17.56 39.85
N ALA A 173 -3.10 -17.86 39.54
CA ALA A 173 -3.74 -19.13 39.89
C ALA A 173 -3.03 -20.32 39.22
N GLY A 174 -2.67 -20.18 37.94
CA GLY A 174 -1.91 -21.20 37.22
C GLY A 174 -0.53 -21.45 37.84
N GLY A 175 0.21 -20.38 38.19
CA GLY A 175 1.51 -20.47 38.84
C GLY A 175 1.44 -21.16 40.21
N ALA A 176 0.43 -20.84 41.01
CA ALA A 176 0.19 -21.49 42.31
C ALA A 176 -0.07 -22.99 42.16
N LEU A 177 -0.91 -23.40 41.20
CA LEU A 177 -1.19 -24.82 40.94
C LEU A 177 0.03 -25.60 40.46
N VAL A 178 0.88 -24.99 39.63
CA VAL A 178 2.14 -25.62 39.18
C VAL A 178 3.09 -25.80 40.35
N MET A 179 3.19 -24.80 41.24
CA MET A 179 4.04 -24.89 42.43
C MET A 179 3.54 -25.96 43.41
N ASP A 180 2.23 -26.04 43.62
CA ASP A 180 1.59 -27.07 44.44
C ASP A 180 1.89 -28.48 43.90
N ARG A 181 1.68 -28.70 42.58
CA ARG A 181 2.02 -29.98 41.93
C ARG A 181 3.50 -30.35 42.02
N ARG A 182 4.41 -29.37 41.95
CA ARG A 182 5.85 -29.60 42.13
C ARG A 182 6.23 -29.93 43.57
N SER A 183 5.49 -29.39 44.55
CA SER A 183 5.76 -29.65 45.96
C SER A 183 5.36 -31.06 46.40
N GLY A 184 4.33 -31.64 45.77
CA GLY A 184 3.88 -33.01 46.04
C GLY A 184 3.35 -33.26 47.46
N ARG A 185 3.21 -32.21 48.28
CA ARG A 185 2.76 -32.28 49.67
C ARG A 185 1.25 -32.37 49.76
N VAL A 186 0.75 -33.12 50.74
CA VAL A 186 -0.68 -33.30 50.96
C VAL A 186 -1.16 -32.37 52.07
N PHE A 187 -1.94 -31.35 51.71
CA PHE A 187 -2.55 -30.40 52.65
C PHE A 187 -4.03 -30.66 52.91
N SER A 188 -4.72 -31.32 51.98
CA SER A 188 -6.17 -31.53 52.06
C SER A 188 -6.51 -32.68 53.00
N GLU A 189 -7.43 -32.46 53.94
CA GLU A 189 -7.91 -33.52 54.85
C GLU A 189 -8.50 -34.71 54.09
N ASN A 190 -9.27 -34.44 53.03
CA ASN A 190 -9.86 -35.47 52.18
C ASN A 190 -8.81 -36.31 51.44
N GLU A 191 -7.66 -35.72 51.11
CA GLU A 191 -6.57 -36.41 50.42
C GLU A 191 -5.77 -37.29 51.39
N LEU A 192 -5.65 -36.87 52.66
CA LEU A 192 -5.12 -37.71 53.75
C LEU A 192 -6.05 -38.89 54.04
N GLU A 193 -7.36 -38.65 54.11
CA GLU A 193 -8.35 -39.70 54.36
C GLU A 193 -8.36 -40.76 53.26
N ALA A 194 -8.16 -40.36 51.99
CA ALA A 194 -8.08 -41.30 50.87
C ALA A 194 -6.76 -42.09 50.81
N SER A 195 -5.67 -41.55 51.37
CA SER A 195 -4.34 -42.14 51.27
C SER A 195 -3.96 -43.02 52.47
N LEU A 196 -4.46 -42.70 53.67
CA LEU A 196 -4.15 -43.44 54.89
C LEU A 196 -5.11 -44.62 55.13
N PRO A 197 -4.62 -45.80 55.52
CA PRO A 197 -5.46 -46.91 55.93
C PRO A 197 -6.07 -46.65 57.33
N GLY A 198 -7.38 -46.85 57.48
CA GLY A 198 -8.10 -46.78 58.75
C GLY A 198 -9.08 -45.59 58.85
N GLN A 199 -9.97 -45.63 59.86
CA GLN A 199 -10.93 -44.55 60.09
C GLN A 199 -10.24 -43.37 60.79
N ARG A 200 -10.63 -42.14 60.45
CA ARG A 200 -10.19 -40.95 61.19
C ARG A 200 -10.75 -40.99 62.60
N LEU A 201 -9.88 -41.11 63.61
CA LEU A 201 -10.28 -41.19 65.02
C LEU A 201 -10.61 -39.80 65.58
N GLN A 202 -9.73 -38.83 65.34
CA GLN A 202 -9.93 -37.47 65.83
C GLN A 202 -9.10 -36.43 65.08
N THR A 203 -9.61 -35.20 65.01
CA THR A 203 -8.86 -34.01 64.62
C THR A 203 -8.54 -33.21 65.88
N ILE A 204 -7.26 -33.07 66.20
CA ILE A 204 -6.78 -32.26 67.31
C ILE A 204 -6.24 -30.95 66.73
N THR A 205 -6.99 -29.88 66.98
CA THR A 205 -6.57 -28.52 66.60
C THR A 205 -5.75 -27.93 67.75
N SER A 206 -4.56 -27.41 67.45
CA SER A 206 -3.57 -26.90 68.42
C SER A 206 -4.00 -25.68 69.25
N ILE A 207 -5.30 -25.36 69.36
CA ILE A 207 -5.77 -24.06 69.88
C ILE A 207 -5.77 -24.03 71.41
N GLU A 208 -6.00 -25.14 72.12
CA GLU A 208 -6.07 -25.17 73.59
C GLU A 208 -5.53 -26.48 74.20
N ARG A 209 -4.55 -26.38 75.12
CA ARG A 209 -4.02 -27.53 75.89
C ARG A 209 -5.13 -28.30 76.63
N VAL A 210 -6.20 -27.60 77.02
CA VAL A 210 -7.39 -28.19 77.66
C VAL A 210 -8.15 -29.11 76.70
N GLN A 211 -8.34 -28.69 75.45
CA GLN A 211 -8.99 -29.52 74.42
C GLN A 211 -8.13 -30.73 74.05
N LEU A 212 -6.80 -30.57 74.04
CA LEU A 212 -5.86 -31.68 73.82
C LEU A 212 -6.00 -32.72 74.94
N MET A 213 -6.00 -32.30 76.21
CA MET A 213 -6.18 -33.20 77.36
C MET A 213 -7.50 -33.99 77.27
N GLN A 214 -8.62 -33.32 77.00
CA GLN A 214 -9.93 -33.96 76.86
C GLN A 214 -9.97 -34.94 75.69
N SER A 215 -9.38 -34.56 74.55
CA SER A 215 -9.32 -35.40 73.35
C SER A 215 -8.49 -36.67 73.59
N VAL A 216 -7.34 -36.52 74.23
CA VAL A 216 -6.47 -37.64 74.59
C VAL A 216 -7.12 -38.54 75.64
N GLU A 217 -7.84 -37.97 76.62
CA GLU A 217 -8.60 -38.74 77.62
C GLU A 217 -9.72 -39.57 76.96
N LEU A 218 -10.45 -38.99 75.99
CA LEU A 218 -11.46 -39.70 75.21
C LEU A 218 -10.87 -40.80 74.33
N LEU A 219 -9.68 -40.57 73.73
CA LEU A 219 -8.98 -41.58 72.94
C LEU A 219 -8.50 -42.75 73.81
N ALA A 220 -7.92 -42.46 74.98
CA ALA A 220 -7.42 -43.45 75.92
C ALA A 220 -8.55 -44.32 76.49
N ASN A 221 -9.70 -43.72 76.81
CA ASN A 221 -10.86 -44.41 77.37
C ASN A 221 -11.81 -45.02 76.32
N GLY A 222 -11.63 -44.69 75.04
CA GLY A 222 -12.48 -45.17 73.95
C GLY A 222 -11.81 -46.26 73.10
N PRO A 223 -11.41 -45.94 71.85
CA PRO A 223 -10.91 -46.94 70.89
C PRO A 223 -9.60 -47.62 71.33
N LEU A 224 -8.81 -46.98 72.19
CA LEU A 224 -7.53 -47.50 72.65
C LEU A 224 -7.63 -48.32 73.95
N GLN A 225 -8.84 -48.44 74.54
CA GLN A 225 -9.03 -49.16 75.80
C GLN A 225 -8.78 -50.67 75.64
N GLN A 226 -9.05 -51.23 74.46
CA GLN A 226 -9.05 -52.68 74.23
C GLN A 226 -7.65 -53.29 74.00
N PHE A 227 -6.63 -52.47 73.71
CA PHE A 227 -5.30 -52.94 73.31
C PHE A 227 -4.26 -52.81 74.42
N SER A 228 -3.34 -53.77 74.55
CA SER A 228 -2.29 -53.80 75.58
C SER A 228 -0.99 -53.09 75.16
N CYS A 229 -0.59 -53.23 73.90
CA CYS A 229 0.55 -52.53 73.29
C CYS A 229 0.05 -51.62 72.17
N ILE A 230 0.39 -50.33 72.24
CA ILE A 230 -0.01 -49.32 71.24
C ILE A 230 1.24 -48.72 70.64
N ALA A 231 1.37 -48.83 69.33
CA ALA A 231 2.43 -48.16 68.57
C ALA A 231 1.90 -46.86 67.96
N ILE A 232 2.65 -45.77 68.13
CA ILE A 232 2.33 -44.46 67.58
C ILE A 232 3.37 -44.16 66.51
N VAL A 233 2.91 -44.11 65.26
CA VAL A 233 3.79 -43.88 64.09
C VAL A 233 3.54 -42.47 63.56
N PRO A 234 4.53 -41.57 63.61
CA PRO A 234 4.43 -40.28 62.95
C PRO A 234 4.51 -40.46 61.44
N VAL A 235 3.58 -39.83 60.72
CA VAL A 235 3.51 -39.83 59.26
C VAL A 235 4.14 -38.54 58.73
N GLY A 236 5.35 -38.64 58.20
CA GLY A 236 6.13 -37.52 57.66
C GLY A 236 6.76 -36.60 58.71
N SER A 237 7.25 -35.44 58.28
CA SER A 237 7.99 -34.50 59.14
C SER A 237 7.06 -33.62 59.98
N ILE A 238 6.53 -34.18 61.06
CA ILE A 238 5.64 -33.47 62.00
C ILE A 238 6.47 -32.49 62.85
N LYS A 239 5.88 -31.35 63.24
CA LYS A 239 6.53 -30.44 64.21
C LYS A 239 6.79 -31.17 65.53
N GLN A 240 8.06 -31.41 65.83
CA GLN A 240 8.50 -32.19 67.00
C GLN A 240 7.93 -31.69 68.32
N SER A 241 7.74 -30.37 68.48
CA SER A 241 7.18 -29.79 69.70
C SER A 241 5.75 -30.24 69.98
N LEU A 242 4.89 -30.25 68.96
CA LEU A 242 3.49 -30.66 69.08
C LEU A 242 3.37 -32.18 69.23
N PHE A 243 4.20 -32.92 68.50
CA PHE A 243 4.24 -34.37 68.59
C PHE A 243 4.65 -34.84 69.99
N ASN A 244 5.72 -34.25 70.56
CA ASN A 244 6.18 -34.60 71.91
C ASN A 244 5.16 -34.19 73.01
N GLU A 245 4.45 -33.07 72.85
CA GLU A 245 3.38 -32.67 73.79
C GLU A 245 2.19 -33.64 73.74
N PHE A 246 1.83 -34.11 72.55
CA PHE A 246 0.81 -35.15 72.38
C PHE A 246 1.25 -36.48 73.01
N CYS A 247 2.45 -36.96 72.69
CA CYS A 247 2.99 -38.21 73.22
C CYS A 247 3.07 -38.21 74.76
N SER A 248 3.61 -37.16 75.35
CA SER A 248 3.72 -37.04 76.82
C SER A 248 2.36 -36.97 77.51
N THR A 249 1.35 -36.31 76.91
CA THR A 249 -0.01 -36.27 77.46
C THR A 249 -0.69 -37.64 77.36
N LEU A 250 -0.39 -38.39 76.30
CA LEU A 250 -0.96 -39.71 76.04
C LEU A 250 -0.34 -40.75 76.98
N GLU A 251 0.98 -40.75 77.17
CA GLU A 251 1.68 -41.59 78.16
C GLU A 251 1.17 -41.35 79.59
N GLN A 252 0.92 -40.08 79.97
CA GLN A 252 0.40 -39.73 81.29
C GLN A 252 -1.01 -40.25 81.56
N ASN A 253 -1.83 -40.45 80.52
CA ASN A 253 -3.19 -40.97 80.64
C ASN A 253 -3.26 -42.50 80.51
N LEU A 254 -2.29 -43.13 79.85
CA LEU A 254 -2.22 -44.58 79.60
C LEU A 254 -1.36 -45.33 80.63
N LYS A 255 -1.32 -44.88 81.90
CA LYS A 255 -0.48 -45.31 83.05
C LYS A 255 -0.25 -46.82 83.29
N SER A 256 -0.82 -47.73 82.50
CA SER A 256 -0.72 -49.18 82.61
C SER A 256 -0.41 -49.93 81.30
N LYS A 257 -0.07 -49.26 80.18
CA LYS A 257 0.14 -49.89 78.86
C LYS A 257 1.48 -49.55 78.23
N HIS A 258 2.04 -50.46 77.43
CA HIS A 258 3.29 -50.24 76.70
C HIS A 258 3.01 -49.39 75.45
N VAL A 259 3.59 -48.20 75.40
CA VAL A 259 3.54 -47.29 74.25
C VAL A 259 4.90 -47.28 73.58
N VAL A 260 4.94 -47.58 72.27
CA VAL A 260 6.15 -47.50 71.45
C VAL A 260 5.98 -46.36 70.46
N ILE A 261 6.88 -45.39 70.49
CA ILE A 261 6.91 -44.26 69.56
C ILE A 261 8.15 -44.44 68.70
N ASP A 262 7.96 -44.88 67.46
CA ASP A 262 9.06 -45.05 66.52
C ASP A 262 8.59 -44.77 65.09
N GLU A 263 9.48 -44.17 64.31
CA GLU A 263 9.31 -43.99 62.86
C GLU A 263 9.54 -45.33 62.14
N ASP A 264 10.36 -46.20 62.71
CA ASP A 264 10.67 -47.50 62.13
C ASP A 264 9.54 -48.51 62.38
N LEU A 265 8.86 -48.89 61.29
CA LEU A 265 7.80 -49.90 61.29
C LEU A 265 8.27 -51.29 61.77
N SER A 266 9.58 -51.54 61.80
CA SER A 266 10.13 -52.80 62.32
C SER A 266 10.02 -52.91 63.85
N ALA A 267 10.17 -51.80 64.58
CA ALA A 267 10.07 -51.75 66.03
C ALA A 267 8.62 -51.80 66.53
N THR A 268 7.67 -51.46 65.67
CA THR A 268 6.22 -51.41 65.98
C THR A 268 5.47 -52.69 65.62
N ARG A 269 6.17 -53.73 65.15
CA ARG A 269 5.59 -55.02 64.77
C ARG A 269 5.06 -55.84 65.94
N ASP A 270 5.69 -55.71 67.11
CA ASP A 270 5.36 -56.51 68.30
C ASP A 270 4.16 -55.94 69.08
N CYS A 271 3.58 -54.81 68.64
CA CYS A 271 2.39 -54.23 69.26
C CYS A 271 1.07 -54.72 68.65
N ASP A 272 0.04 -54.78 69.49
CA ASP A 272 -1.30 -55.26 69.14
C ASP A 272 -2.03 -54.33 68.16
N THR A 273 -1.73 -53.02 68.22
CA THR A 273 -2.41 -51.99 67.42
C THR A 273 -1.47 -50.83 67.08
N GLN A 274 -1.68 -50.25 65.90
CA GLN A 274 -0.98 -49.04 65.44
C GLN A 274 -1.95 -47.86 65.28
N VAL A 275 -1.48 -46.68 65.69
CA VAL A 275 -2.14 -45.39 65.49
C VAL A 275 -1.23 -44.48 64.68
N LEU A 276 -1.72 -44.03 63.53
CA LEU A 276 -0.99 -43.12 62.66
C LEU A 276 -1.26 -41.68 63.09
N VAL A 277 -0.22 -40.87 63.21
CA VAL A 277 -0.36 -39.45 63.50
C VAL A 277 0.08 -38.67 62.27
N ALA A 278 -0.81 -37.85 61.71
CA ALA A 278 -0.53 -37.08 60.49
C ALA A 278 -0.77 -35.58 60.72
N SER A 279 -0.06 -34.73 59.99
CA SER A 279 -0.26 -33.27 59.97
C SER A 279 -0.42 -32.77 58.54
N PRO A 280 -1.29 -31.78 58.26
CA PRO A 280 -1.39 -31.16 56.95
C PRO A 280 -0.03 -30.64 56.47
N GLY A 281 0.39 -31.02 55.26
CA GLY A 281 1.64 -30.59 54.63
C GLY A 281 2.92 -31.26 55.15
N ALA A 282 2.82 -32.20 56.09
CA ALA A 282 3.98 -32.88 56.68
C ALA A 282 4.52 -34.04 55.83
N SER A 283 3.70 -34.60 54.93
CA SER A 283 4.05 -35.77 54.12
C SER A 283 3.83 -35.50 52.63
N THR A 284 4.65 -36.15 51.80
CA THR A 284 4.46 -36.16 50.34
C THR A 284 3.54 -37.30 49.92
N ARG A 285 2.92 -37.18 48.73
CA ARG A 285 2.09 -38.25 48.15
C ARG A 285 2.86 -39.56 48.01
N GLU A 286 4.14 -39.48 47.64
CA GLU A 286 5.03 -40.64 47.47
C GLU A 286 5.32 -41.33 48.82
N GLU A 287 5.61 -40.55 49.86
CA GLU A 287 5.79 -41.07 51.23
C GLU A 287 4.54 -41.79 51.75
N LEU A 288 3.35 -41.23 51.51
CA LEU A 288 2.09 -41.84 51.94
C LEU A 288 1.81 -43.15 51.21
N THR A 289 2.10 -43.21 49.90
CA THR A 289 1.98 -44.47 49.14
C THR A 289 2.94 -45.53 49.64
N LEU A 290 4.20 -45.15 49.93
CA LEU A 290 5.22 -46.06 50.43
C LEU A 290 4.86 -46.57 51.82
N LEU A 291 4.42 -45.68 52.73
CA LEU A 291 3.98 -46.05 54.07
C LEU A 291 2.79 -47.02 54.02
N ARG A 292 1.83 -46.81 53.11
CA ARG A 292 0.71 -47.74 52.91
C ARG A 292 1.18 -49.12 52.45
N GLU A 293 2.13 -49.17 51.52
CA GLU A 293 2.73 -50.44 51.07
C GLU A 293 3.43 -51.15 52.24
N GLN A 294 4.22 -50.41 53.02
CA GLN A 294 4.91 -50.97 54.19
C GLN A 294 3.93 -51.50 55.25
N LEU A 295 2.87 -50.76 55.57
CA LEU A 295 1.82 -51.22 56.50
C LEU A 295 1.10 -52.47 55.98
N SER A 296 0.88 -52.56 54.67
CA SER A 296 0.27 -53.74 54.04
C SER A 296 1.18 -54.98 54.14
N LEU A 297 2.50 -54.79 54.06
CA LEU A 297 3.48 -55.86 54.23
C LEU A 297 3.60 -56.32 55.68
N GLN A 298 3.45 -55.40 56.64
CA GLN A 298 3.51 -55.70 58.06
C GLN A 298 2.25 -56.47 58.54
N ASN A 299 1.11 -56.26 57.89
CA ASN A 299 -0.17 -56.89 58.19
C ASN A 299 -0.63 -56.67 59.66
N ALA A 300 -0.24 -55.53 60.25
CA ALA A 300 -0.67 -55.13 61.58
C ALA A 300 -2.02 -54.38 61.51
N PRO A 301 -2.93 -54.55 62.49
CA PRO A 301 -4.19 -53.83 62.52
C PRO A 301 -3.95 -52.36 62.89
N VAL A 302 -4.35 -51.47 61.98
CA VAL A 302 -4.35 -50.01 62.20
C VAL A 302 -5.71 -49.63 62.78
N ALA A 303 -5.74 -49.17 64.04
CA ALA A 303 -6.99 -48.74 64.69
C ALA A 303 -7.55 -47.46 64.05
N GLY A 304 -6.68 -46.62 63.51
CA GLY A 304 -7.04 -45.42 62.78
C GLY A 304 -5.93 -44.38 62.82
N TRP A 305 -6.24 -43.20 62.32
CA TRP A 305 -5.30 -42.09 62.26
C TRP A 305 -5.83 -40.84 62.94
N ILE A 306 -4.91 -40.03 63.45
CA ILE A 306 -5.15 -38.78 64.18
C ILE A 306 -4.57 -37.64 63.36
N LEU A 307 -5.37 -36.60 63.12
CA LEU A 307 -4.94 -35.38 62.46
C LEU A 307 -4.50 -34.35 63.50
N LEU A 308 -3.21 -34.03 63.54
CA LEU A 308 -2.68 -32.89 64.27
C LEU A 308 -2.68 -31.68 63.34
N ASN A 309 -3.56 -30.71 63.56
CA ASN A 309 -3.61 -29.50 62.77
C ASN A 309 -2.83 -28.37 63.48
N PRO A 310 -1.57 -28.07 63.06
CA PRO A 310 -0.88 -26.91 63.57
C PRO A 310 -1.61 -25.67 63.07
N LYS A 311 -1.97 -24.77 63.99
CA LYS A 311 -2.62 -23.49 63.65
C LYS A 311 -1.92 -22.86 62.45
N ALA A 312 -2.67 -22.57 61.39
CA ALA A 312 -2.17 -21.82 60.26
C ALA A 312 -1.55 -20.53 60.81
N SER A 313 -0.23 -20.37 60.68
CA SER A 313 0.37 -19.05 60.81
C SER A 313 -0.25 -18.23 59.70
N ALA A 314 -1.16 -17.33 60.06
CA ALA A 314 -1.66 -16.32 59.14
C ALA A 314 -0.43 -15.59 58.58
N ALA A 315 -0.11 -15.88 57.32
CA ALA A 315 0.81 -15.12 56.51
C ALA A 315 0.01 -14.09 55.73
#